data_AF-A0AAP5N3H5-F1
#
_entry.id   AF-A0AAP5N3H5-F1
#
_cell.length_a   1.000
_cell.length_b   1.000
_cell.length_c   1.000
_cell.angle_alpha   90.00
_cell.angle_beta   90.00
_cell.angle_gamma   90.00
#
_symmetry.space_group_name_H-M   'P 1'
#
loop_
_entity.id
_entity.type
_entity.pdbx_description
1 polymer ?
#
loop_
_entity_poly.entity_id
_entity_poly.type
_entity_poly.pdbx_seq_one_letter_code
_entity_poly.pdbx_strand_id
1 'polypeptide(L)'
;MQQETVVITLNEFLEGNYMAVHAYERYIEQVEDPKIKKGLQTIQQDHKQHALKIAEQIQNLGGVAVDGVGLAGTISEWFQKIKGDQKTEEVLQAALKGEEKGIESTEKLVRGDLDERSLELVRWVLNEDRRHIKQLKQLKQLLH
;
A
#
# COMPACT_ATOMS: atom_id res chain seq x y z
N MET A 1 -14.51 -23.46 1.38
CA MET A 1 -13.11 -23.85 1.13
C MET A 1 -12.44 -22.92 0.13
N GLN A 2 -12.66 -22.98 -1.20
CA GLN A 2 -11.96 -22.08 -2.14
C GLN A 2 -12.27 -20.58 -1.91
N GLN A 3 -13.55 -20.22 -1.76
CA GLN A 3 -13.96 -18.82 -1.52
C GLN A 3 -13.45 -18.24 -0.19
N GLU A 4 -13.27 -19.09 0.82
CA GLU A 4 -12.74 -18.71 2.13
C GLU A 4 -11.24 -18.40 2.02
N THR A 5 -10.48 -19.19 1.26
CA THR A 5 -9.08 -18.91 0.96
C THR A 5 -8.91 -17.58 0.22
N VAL A 6 -9.75 -17.31 -0.80
CA VAL A 6 -9.74 -16.02 -1.52
C VAL A 6 -9.94 -14.85 -0.56
N VAL A 7 -10.93 -14.94 0.34
CA VAL A 7 -11.22 -13.90 1.34
C VAL A 7 -10.05 -13.67 2.29
N ILE A 8 -9.37 -14.73 2.73
CA ILE A 8 -8.18 -14.63 3.58
C ILE A 8 -7.06 -13.90 2.82
N THR A 9 -6.74 -14.34 1.60
CA THR A 9 -5.71 -13.72 0.77
C THR A 9 -6.01 -12.25 0.48
N LEU A 10 -7.26 -11.90 0.19
CA LEU A 10 -7.64 -10.49 -0.04
C LEU A 10 -7.59 -9.66 1.24
N ASN A 11 -7.87 -10.24 2.41
CA ASN A 11 -7.73 -9.53 3.68
C ASN A 11 -6.26 -9.24 4.02
N GLU A 12 -5.35 -10.18 3.79
CA GLU A 12 -3.91 -9.92 3.93
C GLU A 12 -3.44 -8.83 2.95
N PHE A 13 -3.99 -8.82 1.73
CA PHE A 13 -3.71 -7.78 0.75
C PHE A 13 -4.29 -6.41 1.13
N LEU A 14 -5.48 -6.39 1.74
CA LEU A 14 -6.12 -5.19 2.27
C LEU A 14 -5.32 -4.59 3.42
N GLU A 15 -4.82 -5.41 4.35
CA GLU A 15 -3.94 -4.98 5.43
C GLU A 15 -2.68 -4.28 4.89
N GLY A 16 -2.04 -4.85 3.86
CA GLY A 16 -0.90 -4.22 3.20
C GLY A 16 -1.19 -2.82 2.65
N ASN A 17 -2.40 -2.60 2.11
CA ASN A 17 -2.81 -1.29 1.61
C ASN A 17 -3.09 -0.29 2.75
N TYR A 18 -3.70 -0.71 3.86
CA TYR A 18 -3.84 0.16 5.04
C TYR A 18 -2.47 0.54 5.63
N MET A 19 -1.53 -0.40 5.70
CA MET A 19 -0.17 -0.12 6.13
C MET A 19 0.50 0.92 5.22
N ALA A 20 0.31 0.82 3.90
CA ALA A 20 0.82 1.82 2.96
C ALA A 20 0.16 3.19 3.19
N VAL A 21 -1.16 3.27 3.39
CA VAL A 21 -1.83 4.56 3.71
C VAL A 21 -1.16 5.26 4.89
N HIS A 22 -0.96 4.53 6.00
CA HIS A 22 -0.34 5.06 7.21
C HIS A 22 1.14 5.40 7.01
N ALA A 23 1.89 4.58 6.26
CA ALA A 23 3.26 4.90 5.85
C ALA A 23 3.35 6.28 5.20
N TYR A 24 2.47 6.53 4.22
CA TYR A 24 2.45 7.78 3.50
C TYR A 24 1.99 8.94 4.37
N GLU A 25 1.09 8.76 5.35
CA GLU A 25 0.76 9.81 6.34
C GLU A 25 2.04 10.29 7.03
N ARG A 26 2.87 9.36 7.48
CA ARG A 26 4.14 9.67 8.16
C ARG A 26 5.17 10.32 7.22
N TYR A 27 5.25 9.86 5.98
CA TYR A 27 6.13 10.47 4.97
C TYR A 27 5.73 11.91 4.67
N ILE A 28 4.42 12.17 4.55
CA ILE A 28 3.86 13.49 4.29
C ILE A 28 4.16 14.45 5.45
N GLU A 29 4.10 13.99 6.70
CA GLU A 29 4.45 14.80 7.88
C GLU A 29 5.91 15.27 7.88
N GLN A 30 6.83 14.45 7.35
CA GLN A 30 8.27 14.71 7.37
C GLN A 30 8.77 15.53 6.17
N VAL A 31 7.91 15.84 5.21
CA VAL A 31 8.29 16.58 4.00
C VAL A 31 7.69 17.98 4.01
N GLU A 32 8.57 18.97 3.84
CA GLU A 32 8.18 20.39 3.75
C GLU A 32 7.88 20.83 2.31
N ASP A 33 8.63 20.32 1.32
CA ASP A 33 8.46 20.73 -0.08
C ASP A 33 7.02 20.46 -0.57
N PRO A 34 6.27 21.50 -0.99
CA PRO A 34 4.86 21.34 -1.36
C PRO A 34 4.62 20.43 -2.58
N LYS A 35 5.57 20.37 -3.53
CA LYS A 35 5.44 19.51 -4.72
C LYS A 35 5.64 18.06 -4.34
N ILE A 36 6.65 17.76 -3.52
CA ILE A 36 6.92 16.42 -3.03
C ILE A 36 5.78 15.94 -2.13
N LYS A 37 5.32 16.79 -1.20
CA LYS A 37 4.15 16.52 -0.35
C LYS A 37 2.91 16.18 -1.18
N LYS A 38 2.63 16.95 -2.24
CA LYS A 38 1.49 16.67 -3.15
C LYS A 38 1.65 15.33 -3.88
N GLY A 39 2.86 14.98 -4.30
CA GLY A 39 3.14 13.68 -4.92
C GLY A 39 2.87 12.52 -3.96
N LEU A 40 3.37 12.60 -2.73
CA LEU A 40 3.12 11.60 -1.69
C LEU A 40 1.63 11.49 -1.33
N GLN A 41 0.91 12.62 -1.26
CA GLN A 41 -0.54 12.65 -1.05
C GLN A 41 -1.33 11.95 -2.17
N THR A 42 -0.85 12.08 -3.41
CA THR A 42 -1.47 11.42 -4.57
C THR A 42 -1.37 9.90 -4.42
N ILE A 43 -0.17 9.39 -4.11
CA ILE A 43 0.04 7.95 -3.91
C ILE A 43 -0.74 7.42 -2.70
N GLN A 44 -0.78 8.16 -1.59
CA GLN A 44 -1.60 7.80 -0.44
C GLN A 44 -3.08 7.65 -0.82
N GLN A 45 -3.59 8.59 -1.63
CA GLN A 45 -4.98 8.55 -2.07
C GLN A 45 -5.25 7.33 -2.93
N ASP A 46 -4.31 6.92 -3.78
CA ASP A 46 -4.42 5.69 -4.57
C ASP A 46 -4.52 4.47 -3.67
N HIS A 47 -3.68 4.31 -2.64
CA HIS A 47 -3.81 3.21 -1.67
C HIS A 47 -5.15 3.22 -0.93
N LYS A 48 -5.71 4.40 -0.60
CA LYS A 48 -7.06 4.50 -0.02
C LYS A 48 -8.12 3.98 -0.99
N GLN A 49 -7.99 4.28 -2.28
CA GLN A 49 -8.88 3.75 -3.32
C GLN A 49 -8.71 2.25 -3.54
N HIS A 50 -7.47 1.75 -3.47
CA HIS A 50 -7.18 0.32 -3.54
C HIS A 50 -7.86 -0.42 -2.40
N ALA A 51 -7.66 0.04 -1.16
CA ALA A 51 -8.28 -0.54 0.04
C ALA A 51 -9.81 -0.61 -0.07
N LEU A 52 -10.44 0.47 -0.55
CA LEU A 52 -11.89 0.51 -0.77
C LEU A 52 -12.35 -0.60 -1.73
N LYS A 53 -11.70 -0.74 -2.89
CA LYS A 53 -12.07 -1.75 -3.91
C LYS A 53 -11.82 -3.17 -3.44
N ILE A 54 -10.74 -3.39 -2.68
CA ILE A 54 -10.42 -4.70 -2.11
C ILE A 54 -11.46 -5.08 -1.05
N ALA A 55 -11.81 -4.14 -0.16
CA ALA A 55 -12.85 -4.36 0.85
C ALA A 55 -14.22 -4.65 0.21
N GLU A 56 -14.58 -3.94 -0.85
CA GLU A 56 -15.80 -4.21 -1.62
C GLU A 56 -15.78 -5.61 -2.25
N GLN A 57 -14.66 -6.03 -2.84
CA GLN A 57 -14.52 -7.37 -3.41
C GLN A 57 -14.64 -8.47 -2.35
N ILE A 58 -14.05 -8.28 -1.15
CA ILE A 58 -14.22 -9.21 -0.03
C ILE A 58 -15.70 -9.35 0.36
N GLN A 59 -16.43 -8.24 0.46
CA GLN A 59 -17.86 -8.25 0.77
C GLN A 59 -18.70 -8.90 -0.34
N ASN A 60 -18.35 -8.68 -1.61
CA ASN A 60 -18.99 -9.34 -2.75
C ASN A 60 -18.79 -10.87 -2.72
N LEU A 61 -17.70 -11.34 -2.12
CA LEU A 61 -17.45 -12.76 -1.84
C LEU A 61 -18.11 -13.23 -0.53
N GLY A 62 -18.97 -12.43 0.10
CA GLY A 62 -19.63 -12.78 1.37
C GLY A 62 -18.69 -12.82 2.57
N GLY A 63 -17.45 -12.34 2.43
CA GLY A 63 -16.47 -12.24 3.51
C GLY A 63 -16.63 -10.94 4.31
N VAL A 64 -15.95 -10.90 5.45
CA VAL A 64 -15.80 -9.68 6.26
C VAL A 64 -14.44 -9.07 5.96
N ALA A 65 -14.43 -7.82 5.49
CA ALA A 65 -13.21 -7.08 5.24
C ALA A 65 -12.59 -6.64 6.58
N VAL A 66 -11.28 -6.82 6.71
CA VAL A 66 -10.51 -6.28 7.84
C VAL A 66 -10.61 -4.76 7.84
N ASP A 67 -10.80 -4.18 9.01
CA ASP A 67 -10.78 -2.73 9.18
C ASP A 67 -9.37 -2.24 9.53
N GLY A 68 -9.09 -0.98 9.19
CA GLY A 68 -7.79 -0.37 9.52
C GLY A 68 -7.57 -0.15 11.03
N VAL A 69 -8.62 -0.22 11.85
CA VAL A 69 -8.56 0.07 13.29
C VAL A 69 -7.96 -1.11 14.07
N GLY A 70 -8.29 -2.34 13.67
CA GLY A 70 -7.77 -3.58 14.27
C GLY A 70 -6.28 -3.83 13.99
N LEU A 71 -5.68 -3.10 13.06
CA LEU A 71 -4.29 -3.26 12.64
C LEU A 71 -3.29 -2.41 13.44
N ALA A 72 -3.77 -1.63 14.42
CA ALA A 72 -2.95 -0.68 15.17
C ALA A 72 -1.66 -1.29 15.76
N GLY A 73 -1.71 -2.55 16.21
CA GLY A 73 -0.53 -3.28 16.71
C GLY A 73 0.52 -3.53 15.62
N THR A 74 0.14 -4.18 14.51
CA THR A 74 1.01 -4.45 13.37
C THR A 74 1.58 -3.15 12.78
N ILE A 75 0.73 -2.14 12.65
CA ILE A 75 1.11 -0.81 12.17
C ILE A 75 2.13 -0.17 13.12
N SER A 76 1.92 -0.24 14.44
CA SER A 76 2.85 0.30 15.44
C SER A 76 4.24 -0.35 15.37
N GLU A 77 4.30 -1.68 15.28
CA GLU A 77 5.57 -2.40 15.15
C GLU A 77 6.30 -2.07 13.85
N TRP A 78 5.55 -1.91 12.76
CA TRP A 78 6.09 -1.49 11.48
C TRP A 78 6.62 -0.06 11.55
N PHE A 79 5.90 0.85 12.21
CA PHE A 79 6.33 2.23 12.42
C PHE A 79 7.55 2.39 13.31
N GLN A 80 7.75 1.55 14.32
CA GLN A 80 8.97 1.57 15.14
C GLN A 80 10.24 1.32 14.30
N LYS A 81 10.10 0.69 13.13
CA LYS A 81 11.21 0.45 12.19
C LYS A 81 11.46 1.65 11.28
N ILE A 82 10.55 2.61 11.21
CA ILE A 82 10.73 3.89 10.52
C ILE A 82 11.44 4.85 11.48
N LYS A 83 12.62 5.33 11.08
CA LYS A 83 13.40 6.28 11.88
C LYS A 83 12.69 7.65 11.90
N GLY A 84 12.81 8.40 13.01
CA GLY A 84 12.31 9.78 13.12
C GLY A 84 13.01 10.76 12.15
N ASP A 85 12.65 12.06 12.21
CA ASP A 85 13.11 13.17 11.36
C ASP A 85 14.09 12.78 10.25
N GLN A 86 13.53 12.29 9.15
CA GLN A 86 14.30 11.88 7.99
C GLN A 86 14.42 13.06 7.01
N LYS A 87 15.54 13.13 6.30
CA LYS A 87 15.66 14.06 5.17
C LYS A 87 14.63 13.68 4.09
N THR A 88 14.14 14.64 3.32
CA THR A 88 13.18 14.37 2.22
C THR A 88 13.66 13.28 1.25
N GLU A 89 14.97 13.24 0.95
CA GLU A 89 15.57 12.16 0.15
C GLU A 89 15.39 10.78 0.81
N GLU A 90 15.62 10.68 2.11
CA GLU A 90 15.47 9.43 2.87
C GLU A 90 14.00 8.98 2.95
N VAL A 91 13.07 9.93 3.06
CA VAL A 91 11.62 9.66 2.97
C VAL A 91 11.27 9.06 1.61
N LEU A 92 11.73 9.67 0.51
CA LEU A 92 11.48 9.16 -0.84
C LEU A 92 12.14 7.79 -1.07
N GLN A 93 13.33 7.56 -0.52
CA GLN A 93 13.95 6.22 -0.54
C GLN A 93 13.15 5.19 0.25
N ALA A 94 12.63 5.57 1.41
CA ALA A 94 11.81 4.68 2.23
C ALA A 94 10.50 4.30 1.51
N ALA A 95 9.82 5.28 0.91
CA ALA A 95 8.62 5.06 0.10
C ALA A 95 8.91 4.12 -1.09
N LEU A 96 9.98 4.36 -1.85
CA LEU A 96 10.39 3.50 -2.98
C LEU A 96 10.58 2.05 -2.56
N LYS A 97 11.33 1.83 -1.48
CA LYS A 97 11.57 0.49 -0.94
C LYS A 97 10.28 -0.15 -0.41
N GLY A 98 9.37 0.66 0.14
CA GLY A 98 8.05 0.25 0.57
C GLY A 98 7.24 -0.33 -0.59
N GLU A 99 7.13 0.41 -1.70
CA GLU A 99 6.43 -0.03 -2.92
C GLU A 99 7.02 -1.32 -3.51
N GLU A 100 8.35 -1.35 -3.67
CA GLU A 100 9.05 -2.53 -4.24
C GLU A 100 8.80 -3.78 -3.39
N LYS A 101 8.85 -3.64 -2.06
CA LYS A 101 8.57 -4.73 -1.14
C LYS A 101 7.08 -5.11 -1.14
N GLY A 102 6.17 -4.15 -1.22
CA GLY A 102 4.73 -4.37 -1.29
C GLY A 102 4.34 -5.21 -2.50
N ILE A 103 4.90 -4.87 -3.68
CA ILE A 103 4.74 -5.64 -4.92
C ILE A 103 5.28 -7.06 -4.74
N GLU A 104 6.51 -7.22 -4.25
CA GLU A 104 7.13 -8.54 -4.05
C GLU A 104 6.30 -9.43 -3.09
N SER A 105 5.85 -8.86 -1.97
CA SER A 105 5.00 -9.55 -0.99
C SER A 105 3.66 -9.97 -1.60
N THR A 106 3.01 -9.08 -2.34
CA THR A 106 1.73 -9.37 -3.00
C THR A 106 1.88 -10.43 -4.08
N GLU A 107 2.93 -10.38 -4.90
CA GLU A 107 3.21 -11.40 -5.92
C GLU A 107 3.49 -12.79 -5.33
N LYS A 108 3.98 -12.86 -4.08
CA LYS A 108 4.12 -14.12 -3.33
C LYS A 108 2.79 -14.58 -2.74
N LEU A 109 1.99 -13.66 -2.23
CA LEU A 109 0.69 -13.91 -1.60
C LEU A 109 -0.32 -14.52 -2.59
N VAL A 110 -0.31 -14.12 -3.86
CA VAL A 110 -1.39 -14.46 -4.82
C VAL A 110 -1.10 -15.62 -5.77
N ARG A 111 -0.11 -16.49 -5.48
CA ARG A 111 0.40 -17.54 -6.39
C ARG A 111 -0.53 -18.74 -6.67
N GLY A 112 -1.85 -18.60 -6.51
CA GLY A 112 -2.79 -19.66 -6.89
C GLY A 112 -4.17 -19.60 -6.25
N ASP A 113 -4.39 -18.69 -5.31
CA ASP A 113 -5.54 -18.74 -4.40
C ASP A 113 -6.67 -17.77 -4.73
N LEU A 114 -6.62 -17.10 -5.90
CA LEU A 114 -7.62 -16.10 -6.30
C LEU A 114 -8.49 -16.56 -7.47
N ASP A 115 -9.80 -16.25 -7.40
CA ASP A 115 -10.69 -16.28 -8.55
C ASP A 115 -10.30 -15.20 -9.59
N GLU A 116 -10.82 -15.33 -10.81
CA GLU A 116 -10.47 -14.45 -11.93
C GLU A 116 -10.68 -12.96 -11.62
N ARG A 117 -11.83 -12.60 -11.02
CA ARG A 117 -12.16 -11.21 -10.71
C ARG A 117 -11.25 -10.64 -9.62
N SER A 118 -10.98 -11.44 -8.59
CA SER A 118 -10.04 -11.05 -7.52
C SER A 118 -8.61 -10.91 -8.04
N LEU A 119 -8.19 -11.79 -8.95
CA LEU A 119 -6.87 -11.73 -9.58
C LEU A 119 -6.72 -10.48 -10.47
N GLU A 120 -7.75 -10.12 -11.23
CA GLU A 120 -7.77 -8.89 -12.02
C GLU A 120 -7.64 -7.64 -11.16
N LEU A 121 -8.35 -7.60 -10.02
CA LEU A 121 -8.25 -6.50 -9.06
C LEU A 121 -6.82 -6.38 -8.52
N VAL A 122 -6.21 -7.48 -8.08
CA VAL A 122 -4.82 -7.47 -7.58
C VAL A 122 -3.85 -7.02 -8.68
N ARG A 123 -4.01 -7.52 -9.91
CA ARG A 123 -3.17 -7.11 -11.04
C ARG A 123 -3.29 -5.62 -11.35
N TRP A 124 -4.49 -5.07 -11.26
CA TRP A 124 -4.71 -3.63 -11.41
C TRP A 124 -3.95 -2.85 -10.33
N VAL A 125 -4.08 -3.22 -9.06
CA VAL A 125 -3.34 -2.58 -7.95
C VAL A 125 -1.83 -2.69 -8.15
N LEU A 126 -1.30 -3.87 -8.45
CA LEU A 126 0.14 -4.06 -8.73
C LEU A 126 0.65 -3.17 -9.87
N ASN A 127 -0.20 -2.85 -10.85
CA ASN A 127 0.16 -1.92 -11.92
C ASN A 127 0.14 -0.46 -11.46
N GLU A 128 -0.76 -0.07 -10.54
CA GLU A 128 -0.74 1.24 -9.88
C GLU A 128 0.51 1.38 -9.00
N ASP A 129 0.87 0.38 -8.19
CA ASP A 129 2.06 0.41 -7.34
C ASP A 129 3.35 0.56 -8.19
N ARG A 130 3.42 -0.11 -9.35
CA ARG A 130 4.53 0.08 -10.31
C ARG A 130 4.56 1.50 -10.89
N ARG A 131 3.42 2.19 -11.01
CA ARG A 131 3.38 3.62 -11.39
C ARG A 131 3.82 4.51 -10.22
N HIS A 132 3.48 4.18 -8.99
CA HIS A 132 3.95 4.90 -7.80
C HIS A 132 5.48 4.90 -7.73
N ILE A 133 6.13 3.77 -8.01
CA ILE A 133 7.61 3.71 -8.12
C ILE A 133 8.15 4.73 -9.15
N LYS A 134 7.50 4.86 -10.30
CA LYS A 134 7.92 5.84 -11.34
C LYS A 134 7.71 7.27 -10.85
N GLN A 135 6.58 7.56 -10.21
CA GLN A 135 6.29 8.87 -9.64
C GLN A 135 7.31 9.25 -8.56
N LEU A 136 7.61 8.34 -7.63
CA LEU A 136 8.62 8.55 -6.58
C LEU A 136 10.01 8.82 -7.16
N LYS A 137 10.41 8.09 -8.23
CA LYS A 137 11.67 8.36 -8.94
C LYS A 137 11.69 9.75 -9.56
N GLN A 138 10.58 10.24 -10.09
CA GLN A 138 10.47 11.61 -10.61
C GLN A 138 10.53 12.65 -9.50
N LEU A 139 9.85 12.42 -8.36
CA LEU A 139 9.92 13.32 -7.21
C LEU A 139 11.35 13.44 -6.68
N LYS A 140 12.10 12.32 -6.63
CA LYS A 140 13.50 12.32 -6.21
C LYS A 140 14.37 13.20 -7.10
N GLN A 141 14.11 13.24 -8.41
CA GLN A 141 14.85 14.09 -9.34
C GLN A 141 14.66 15.59 -9.08
N LEU A 142 13.60 15.99 -8.34
CA LEU A 142 13.37 17.39 -7.96
C LEU A 142 14.29 17.88 -6.82
N LEU A 143 15.02 16.97 -6.17
CA LEU A 143 15.96 17.29 -5.09
C LEU A 143 17.34 17.74 -5.60
N HIS A 144 17.56 17.69 -6.91
CA HIS A 144 18.78 18.09 -7.61
C HIS A 144 18.53 19.35 -8.45
#